data_AF-A0A961XI28-F1
#
_entry.id   AF-A0A961XI28-F1
#
_cell.length_a   1.000
_cell.length_b   1.000
_cell.length_c   1.000
_cell.angle_alpha   90.00
_cell.angle_beta   90.00
_cell.angle_gamma   90.00
#
_symmetry.space_group_name_H-M   'P 1'
#
loop_
_entity.id
_entity.type
_entity.pdbx_description
1 polymer ?
#
loop_
_entity_poly.entity_id
_entity_poly.type
_entity_poly.pdbx_seq_one_letter_code
_entity_poly.pdbx_strand_id
1 'polypeptide(L)'
;MVWLACATIADANDNFPGTTITGSTGSLTSSNTTATGQAGEPATYGGGALDTMWYSWTAPSNGVLTVETCSATQTNFDTTLKTYTGTAVNALTTIASDDDSCAITTSSTLGSRNVMAVAAGTVYRIQVDGYASLTGNFRLSWSFVAGTGTVAGDDFPGITITGVTGSQTGQTYLATGQSGEPTTYGGGSLNTIWYSWTAPATGTVTFQTCSATQTNFDTTLKAYTGSAVGALATIAQNDDACNATIGARASLVSFAVTSGSTYRIQVDGYASNTGDYLLSWNLVITGGAATVSKTASVSSISTPGTITYTITVTNIGSVQLPSPSISDVLTLDGSARSLTSGPTYVSGDTNANGQIGTTEVWTWTASYAVTQADIDAGGVFQNVATFSSTPTGPIASNIASTSVVQSPSLSITKTADDTTDVIAGQVVTYSYVVTNTGNITIDNIAISDSHGGSGPAPVPSGETLTLDAAPASDSSDATSNNGVWTTLAPGDQVTFTGTYTVLQTDVDLL
;
A
#
# COMPACT_ATOMS: atom_id res chain seq x y z
N MET A 1 -74.01 -14.93 20.36
CA MET A 1 -72.59 -15.10 20.71
C MET A 1 -72.08 -16.32 19.97
N VAL A 2 -71.53 -16.13 18.78
CA VAL A 2 -70.54 -17.02 18.16
C VAL A 2 -69.67 -16.09 17.34
N TRP A 3 -68.48 -15.79 17.86
CA TRP A 3 -67.44 -15.09 17.10
C TRP A 3 -66.94 -16.07 16.06
N LEU A 4 -67.12 -15.75 14.78
CA LEU A 4 -66.42 -16.43 13.71
C LEU A 4 -64.95 -16.01 13.83
N ALA A 5 -64.09 -16.93 14.27
CA ALA A 5 -62.66 -16.72 14.28
C ALA A 5 -62.19 -16.41 12.87
N CYS A 6 -61.61 -15.22 12.68
CA CYS A 6 -60.85 -14.90 11.49
C CYS A 6 -59.61 -15.81 11.51
N ALA A 7 -59.59 -16.85 10.69
CA ALA A 7 -58.38 -17.62 10.48
C ALA A 7 -57.36 -16.69 9.81
N THR A 8 -56.35 -16.27 10.57
CA THR A 8 -55.16 -15.64 10.03
C THR A 8 -54.52 -16.64 9.05
N ILE A 9 -54.44 -16.27 7.78
CA ILE A 9 -53.70 -17.04 6.78
C ILE A 9 -52.25 -17.01 7.24
N ALA A 10 -51.70 -18.15 7.66
CA ALA A 10 -50.27 -18.29 7.87
C ALA A 10 -49.55 -17.88 6.58
N ASP A 11 -48.50 -17.07 6.70
CA ASP A 11 -47.70 -16.69 5.55
C ASP A 11 -47.18 -17.96 4.85
N ALA A 12 -47.03 -17.93 3.53
CA ALA A 12 -46.78 -19.13 2.71
C ALA A 12 -45.48 -19.89 3.08
N ASN A 13 -44.63 -19.28 3.89
CA ASN A 13 -43.34 -19.75 4.38
C ASN A 13 -43.28 -19.98 5.90
N ASP A 14 -44.41 -20.00 6.59
CA ASP A 14 -44.49 -20.29 8.03
C ASP A 14 -43.98 -21.69 8.41
N ASN A 15 -44.20 -22.69 7.55
CA ASN A 15 -43.78 -24.07 7.82
C ASN A 15 -42.66 -24.53 6.87
N PHE A 16 -41.79 -25.40 7.36
CA PHE A 16 -40.79 -26.09 6.54
C PHE A 16 -41.48 -26.91 5.42
N PRO A 17 -40.97 -26.92 4.16
CA PRO A 17 -39.67 -26.40 3.70
C PRO A 17 -39.65 -24.92 3.31
N GLY A 18 -40.76 -24.20 3.51
CA GLY A 18 -40.91 -22.79 3.20
C GLY A 18 -40.85 -22.43 1.72
N THR A 19 -40.61 -21.15 1.43
CA THR A 19 -40.58 -20.60 0.07
C THR A 19 -39.22 -20.83 -0.59
N THR A 20 -39.19 -21.27 -1.84
CA THR A 20 -37.93 -21.33 -2.60
C THR A 20 -37.53 -19.95 -3.13
N ILE A 21 -36.33 -19.51 -2.78
CA ILE A 21 -35.65 -18.34 -3.34
C ILE A 21 -34.64 -18.78 -4.40
N THR A 22 -34.46 -17.96 -5.44
CA THR A 22 -33.65 -18.32 -6.62
C THR A 22 -32.68 -17.21 -7.00
N GLY A 23 -31.67 -17.56 -7.80
CA GLY A 23 -30.68 -16.61 -8.31
C GLY A 23 -29.46 -16.47 -7.40
N SER A 24 -28.38 -15.93 -7.95
CA SER A 24 -27.12 -15.68 -7.24
C SER A 24 -27.21 -14.47 -6.31
N THR A 25 -28.13 -13.53 -6.55
CA THR A 25 -28.42 -12.43 -5.65
C THR A 25 -29.92 -12.20 -5.59
N GLY A 26 -30.41 -11.67 -4.47
CA GLY A 26 -31.79 -11.26 -4.37
C GLY A 26 -32.16 -10.74 -2.99
N SER A 27 -33.40 -10.25 -2.89
CA SER A 27 -33.96 -9.83 -1.61
C SER A 27 -35.49 -9.80 -1.65
N LEU A 28 -36.09 -9.95 -0.48
CA LEU A 28 -37.52 -9.79 -0.24
C LEU A 28 -37.77 -9.20 1.15
N THR A 29 -38.95 -8.64 1.35
CA THR A 29 -39.46 -8.24 2.67
C THR A 29 -40.47 -9.28 3.13
N SER A 30 -40.44 -9.63 4.41
CA SER A 30 -41.33 -10.59 5.06
C SER A 30 -41.64 -10.14 6.49
N SER A 31 -42.56 -10.84 7.15
CA SER A 31 -42.84 -10.67 8.59
C SER A 31 -42.92 -12.05 9.24
N ASN A 32 -42.60 -12.14 10.53
CA ASN A 32 -42.92 -13.32 11.34
C ASN A 32 -44.04 -13.07 12.37
N THR A 33 -44.72 -11.93 12.31
CA THR A 33 -45.77 -11.52 13.28
C THR A 33 -46.96 -12.47 13.42
N THR A 34 -47.20 -13.31 12.41
CA THR A 34 -48.26 -14.33 12.43
C THR A 34 -47.71 -15.73 12.23
N ALA A 35 -46.38 -15.88 12.30
CA ALA A 35 -45.72 -17.16 12.18
C ALA A 35 -45.95 -18.02 13.43
N THR A 36 -45.78 -19.32 13.30
CA THR A 36 -45.96 -20.30 14.36
C THR A 36 -44.96 -21.43 14.21
N GLY A 37 -44.55 -22.01 15.33
CA GLY A 37 -43.64 -23.14 15.33
C GLY A 37 -44.27 -24.42 14.79
N GLN A 38 -43.62 -25.07 13.83
CA GLN A 38 -43.95 -26.42 13.41
C GLN A 38 -43.35 -27.46 14.38
N ALA A 39 -44.07 -28.56 14.61
CA ALA A 39 -43.55 -29.66 15.41
C ALA A 39 -42.26 -30.24 14.80
N GLY A 40 -41.20 -30.29 15.61
CA GLY A 40 -39.88 -30.78 15.19
C GLY A 40 -38.94 -29.70 14.67
N GLU A 41 -39.33 -28.42 14.72
CA GLU A 41 -38.44 -27.32 14.38
C GLU A 41 -37.24 -27.20 15.32
N PRO A 42 -36.04 -26.91 14.77
CA PRO A 42 -34.89 -26.55 15.59
C PRO A 42 -35.16 -25.25 16.35
N ALA A 43 -34.67 -25.20 17.60
CA ALA A 43 -34.75 -24.01 18.43
C ALA A 43 -33.93 -22.84 17.85
N THR A 44 -34.37 -21.61 18.08
CA THR A 44 -33.70 -20.36 17.72
C THR A 44 -32.98 -19.74 18.92
N TYR A 45 -32.27 -18.62 18.75
CA TYR A 45 -31.56 -17.95 19.85
C TYR A 45 -32.54 -17.27 20.83
N GLY A 46 -32.12 -17.10 22.09
CA GLY A 46 -32.94 -16.51 23.16
C GLY A 46 -34.02 -17.42 23.76
N GLY A 47 -34.39 -18.51 23.06
CA GLY A 47 -35.44 -19.45 23.48
C GLY A 47 -36.86 -18.87 23.33
N GLY A 48 -37.88 -19.60 23.79
CA GLY A 48 -39.28 -19.16 23.73
C GLY A 48 -40.12 -19.88 22.68
N ALA A 49 -41.29 -19.30 22.35
CA ALA A 49 -42.11 -19.73 21.23
C ALA A 49 -41.36 -19.49 19.90
N LEU A 50 -41.53 -20.42 18.97
CA LEU A 50 -40.99 -20.30 17.62
C LEU A 50 -42.01 -19.57 16.76
N ASP A 51 -41.56 -18.49 16.13
CA ASP A 51 -42.31 -17.70 15.16
C ASP A 51 -41.47 -17.67 13.87
N THR A 52 -41.25 -18.85 13.27
CA THR A 52 -40.19 -19.03 12.28
C THR A 52 -40.67 -18.88 10.84
N MET A 53 -39.84 -18.28 10.00
CA MET A 53 -40.06 -18.17 8.55
C MET A 53 -38.99 -18.98 7.82
N TRP A 54 -39.44 -19.87 6.92
CA TRP A 54 -38.58 -20.79 6.20
C TRP A 54 -38.37 -20.41 4.74
N TYR A 55 -37.14 -20.54 4.28
CA TYR A 55 -36.78 -20.41 2.88
C TYR A 55 -35.88 -21.56 2.43
N SER A 56 -35.86 -21.83 1.14
CA SER A 56 -34.93 -22.79 0.54
C SER A 56 -34.19 -22.18 -0.65
N TRP A 57 -32.90 -22.50 -0.76
CA TRP A 57 -32.06 -22.04 -1.88
C TRP A 57 -31.17 -23.19 -2.34
N THR A 58 -31.04 -23.37 -3.66
CA THR A 58 -30.19 -24.43 -4.24
C THR A 58 -28.92 -23.83 -4.81
N ALA A 59 -27.77 -24.33 -4.37
CA ALA A 59 -26.48 -23.82 -4.83
C ALA A 59 -26.25 -24.15 -6.32
N PRO A 60 -26.04 -23.14 -7.19
CA PRO A 60 -25.82 -23.40 -8.62
C PRO A 60 -24.43 -23.99 -8.90
N SER A 61 -23.47 -23.77 -8.01
CA SER A 61 -22.09 -24.27 -8.07
C SER A 61 -21.49 -24.22 -6.66
N ASN A 62 -20.27 -24.75 -6.48
CA ASN A 62 -19.53 -24.53 -5.25
C ASN A 62 -19.23 -23.03 -5.08
N GLY A 63 -19.21 -22.54 -3.85
CA GLY A 63 -18.91 -21.13 -3.58
C GLY A 63 -19.28 -20.70 -2.18
N VAL A 64 -19.39 -19.39 -1.96
CA VAL A 64 -19.78 -18.80 -0.68
C VAL A 64 -21.14 -18.15 -0.83
N LEU A 65 -22.07 -18.50 0.07
CA LEU A 65 -23.37 -17.87 0.21
C LEU A 65 -23.36 -16.95 1.43
N THR A 66 -23.76 -15.70 1.22
CA THR A 66 -24.16 -14.77 2.27
C THR A 66 -25.67 -14.69 2.30
N VAL A 67 -26.27 -14.87 3.47
CA VAL A 67 -27.68 -14.63 3.76
C VAL A 67 -27.76 -13.70 4.94
N GLU A 68 -28.59 -12.66 4.87
CA GLU A 68 -28.67 -11.67 5.93
C GLU A 68 -30.04 -11.02 6.07
N THR A 69 -30.33 -10.56 7.28
CA THR A 69 -31.44 -9.65 7.61
C THR A 69 -30.98 -8.22 7.84
N CYS A 70 -29.69 -7.95 7.61
CA CYS A 70 -29.08 -6.63 7.69
C CYS A 70 -29.70 -5.65 6.70
N SER A 71 -30.42 -4.67 7.22
CA SER A 71 -31.03 -3.63 6.39
C SER A 71 -31.10 -2.32 7.15
N ALA A 72 -30.57 -1.23 6.60
CA ALA A 72 -30.61 0.10 7.23
C ALA A 72 -32.04 0.64 7.48
N THR A 73 -33.05 0.03 6.84
CA THR A 73 -34.47 0.36 7.03
C THR A 73 -35.18 -0.57 8.04
N GLN A 74 -34.47 -1.58 8.56
CA GLN A 74 -34.94 -2.44 9.63
C GLN A 74 -35.14 -1.62 10.89
N THR A 75 -36.26 -1.81 11.58
CA THR A 75 -36.52 -1.12 12.86
C THR A 75 -37.18 -2.08 13.85
N ASN A 76 -36.74 -2.04 15.11
CA ASN A 76 -37.31 -2.70 16.28
C ASN A 76 -37.50 -4.22 16.16
N PHE A 77 -36.66 -4.90 15.39
CA PHE A 77 -36.69 -6.36 15.30
C PHE A 77 -35.28 -6.91 15.31
N ASP A 78 -35.00 -7.67 16.36
CA ASP A 78 -33.77 -8.40 16.65
C ASP A 78 -33.94 -9.81 16.08
N THR A 79 -33.34 -10.05 14.92
CA THR A 79 -33.53 -11.29 14.18
C THR A 79 -32.61 -12.38 14.69
N THR A 80 -33.00 -13.62 14.47
CA THR A 80 -32.09 -14.76 14.48
C THR A 80 -32.11 -15.42 13.11
N LEU A 81 -30.97 -15.88 12.65
CA LEU A 81 -30.81 -16.48 11.34
C LEU A 81 -30.05 -17.80 11.46
N LYS A 82 -30.67 -18.90 11.02
CA LYS A 82 -30.03 -20.20 10.93
C LYS A 82 -30.11 -20.76 9.53
N THR A 83 -29.04 -21.42 9.09
CA THR A 83 -29.00 -22.08 7.79
C THR A 83 -28.57 -23.53 7.95
N TYR A 84 -29.27 -24.42 7.25
CA TYR A 84 -29.16 -25.86 7.41
C TYR A 84 -28.99 -26.58 6.07
N THR A 85 -28.52 -27.82 6.16
CA THR A 85 -28.77 -28.86 5.15
C THR A 85 -29.71 -29.93 5.72
N GLY A 86 -30.37 -30.66 4.82
CA GLY A 86 -31.30 -31.73 5.19
C GLY A 86 -32.68 -31.58 4.53
N THR A 87 -33.47 -32.65 4.64
CA THR A 87 -34.77 -32.77 3.97
C THR A 87 -35.95 -32.91 4.93
N ALA A 88 -35.70 -33.07 6.23
CA ALA A 88 -36.74 -33.21 7.27
C ALA A 88 -36.46 -32.25 8.42
N VAL A 89 -37.49 -31.52 8.86
CA VAL A 89 -37.39 -30.42 9.84
C VAL A 89 -36.78 -30.86 11.18
N ASN A 90 -37.05 -32.10 11.61
CA ASN A 90 -36.54 -32.70 12.83
C ASN A 90 -35.17 -33.40 12.69
N ALA A 91 -34.55 -33.31 11.52
CA ALA A 91 -33.27 -33.95 11.20
C ALA A 91 -32.40 -33.04 10.32
N LEU A 92 -32.45 -31.73 10.58
CA LEU A 92 -31.60 -30.74 9.93
C LEU A 92 -30.22 -30.68 10.58
N THR A 93 -29.19 -30.44 9.76
CA THR A 93 -27.83 -30.15 10.24
C THR A 93 -27.54 -28.67 10.05
N THR A 94 -27.29 -27.95 11.15
CA THR A 94 -26.92 -26.53 11.11
C THR A 94 -25.57 -26.37 10.43
N ILE A 95 -25.49 -25.44 9.48
CA ILE A 95 -24.27 -25.05 8.77
C ILE A 95 -23.77 -23.69 9.22
N ALA A 96 -24.69 -22.75 9.46
CA ALA A 96 -24.37 -21.42 9.96
C ALA A 96 -25.52 -20.91 10.82
N SER A 97 -25.20 -20.07 11.80
CA SER A 97 -26.18 -19.44 12.65
C SER A 97 -25.63 -18.15 13.25
N ASP A 98 -26.47 -17.13 13.36
CA ASP A 98 -26.12 -15.82 13.86
C ASP A 98 -27.37 -15.11 14.40
N ASP A 99 -27.23 -14.28 15.43
CA ASP A 99 -28.27 -13.40 15.96
C ASP A 99 -27.89 -11.91 15.84
N ASP A 100 -26.63 -11.53 16.08
CA ASP A 100 -26.22 -10.12 16.16
C ASP A 100 -25.01 -9.74 15.27
N SER A 101 -25.18 -9.72 13.94
CA SER A 101 -24.11 -9.30 13.00
C SER A 101 -24.08 -7.83 12.62
N CYS A 102 -25.21 -7.14 12.63
CA CYS A 102 -25.29 -5.75 12.16
C CYS A 102 -26.18 -4.90 13.07
N ALA A 103 -25.52 -4.08 13.90
CA ALA A 103 -26.17 -3.11 14.76
C ALA A 103 -26.49 -1.82 13.98
N ILE A 104 -27.74 -1.39 14.01
CA ILE A 104 -28.19 -0.15 13.37
C ILE A 104 -28.44 0.89 14.46
N THR A 105 -27.38 1.65 14.78
CA THR A 105 -27.23 2.94 15.52
C THR A 105 -28.20 3.42 16.62
N THR A 106 -29.29 2.71 16.96
CA THR A 106 -30.17 2.95 18.12
C THR A 106 -30.63 1.62 18.70
N SER A 107 -30.36 1.39 19.98
CA SER A 107 -30.45 0.09 20.66
C SER A 107 -31.82 -0.59 20.55
N SER A 108 -31.84 -1.80 19.98
CA SER A 108 -32.89 -2.86 19.91
C SER A 108 -33.14 -3.42 18.50
N THR A 109 -32.52 -2.86 17.45
CA THR A 109 -32.56 -3.46 16.10
C THR A 109 -31.22 -4.12 15.80
N LEU A 110 -31.21 -5.44 15.79
CA LEU A 110 -30.04 -6.26 15.49
C LEU A 110 -30.40 -7.18 14.32
N GLY A 111 -29.65 -7.05 13.22
CA GLY A 111 -29.79 -7.96 12.10
C GLY A 111 -28.72 -9.04 12.16
N SER A 112 -29.02 -10.19 11.57
CA SER A 112 -28.16 -11.36 11.55
C SER A 112 -27.62 -11.63 10.14
N ARG A 113 -26.45 -12.24 10.05
CA ARG A 113 -25.78 -12.58 8.78
C ARG A 113 -25.07 -13.92 8.90
N ASN A 114 -25.42 -14.84 8.01
CA ASN A 114 -24.70 -16.09 7.78
C ASN A 114 -23.84 -15.94 6.52
N VAL A 115 -22.55 -16.26 6.63
CA VAL A 115 -21.64 -16.42 5.49
C VAL A 115 -21.04 -17.83 5.57
N MET A 116 -21.20 -18.61 4.50
CA MET A 116 -20.86 -20.04 4.55
C MET A 116 -20.51 -20.60 3.17
N ALA A 117 -19.66 -21.63 3.16
CA ALA A 117 -19.45 -22.41 1.96
C ALA A 117 -20.68 -23.23 1.60
N VAL A 118 -20.95 -23.30 0.29
CA VAL A 118 -22.03 -24.07 -0.28
C VAL A 118 -21.54 -24.99 -1.39
N ALA A 119 -22.13 -26.18 -1.49
CA ALA A 119 -21.79 -27.20 -2.46
C ALA A 119 -22.83 -27.29 -3.59
N ALA A 120 -22.37 -27.40 -4.82
CA ALA A 120 -23.20 -27.44 -6.02
C ALA A 120 -24.35 -28.46 -5.92
N GLY A 121 -25.56 -28.03 -6.27
CA GLY A 121 -26.77 -28.87 -6.23
C GLY A 121 -27.35 -29.12 -4.83
N THR A 122 -26.69 -28.66 -3.76
CA THR A 122 -27.20 -28.82 -2.40
C THR A 122 -28.30 -27.80 -2.12
N VAL A 123 -29.39 -28.26 -1.49
CA VAL A 123 -30.49 -27.40 -1.03
C VAL A 123 -30.22 -26.97 0.41
N TYR A 124 -30.07 -25.66 0.60
CA TYR A 124 -29.93 -25.02 1.90
C TYR A 124 -31.28 -24.53 2.40
N ARG A 125 -31.52 -24.70 3.71
CA ARG A 125 -32.74 -24.30 4.41
C ARG A 125 -32.41 -23.11 5.29
N ILE A 126 -33.13 -22.02 5.15
CA ILE A 126 -32.87 -20.77 5.87
C ILE A 126 -34.08 -20.54 6.78
N GLN A 127 -33.81 -20.39 8.07
CA GLN A 127 -34.79 -20.08 9.11
C GLN A 127 -34.51 -18.67 9.61
N VAL A 128 -35.54 -17.82 9.58
CA VAL A 128 -35.51 -16.47 10.19
C VAL A 128 -36.54 -16.45 11.32
N ASP A 129 -36.16 -15.93 12.47
CA ASP A 129 -37.04 -15.75 13.63
C ASP A 129 -36.61 -14.48 14.39
N GLY A 130 -37.23 -14.17 15.53
CA GLY A 130 -36.77 -13.13 16.45
C GLY A 130 -36.15 -13.69 17.73
N TYR A 131 -35.19 -12.96 18.30
CA TYR A 131 -34.57 -13.33 19.57
C TYR A 131 -35.64 -13.36 20.68
N ALA A 132 -35.69 -14.43 21.47
CA ALA A 132 -36.60 -14.54 22.63
C ALA A 132 -38.11 -14.32 22.30
N SER A 133 -38.58 -14.87 21.17
CA SER A 133 -39.97 -14.73 20.66
C SER A 133 -40.36 -13.31 20.24
N LEU A 134 -39.38 -12.47 19.88
CA LEU A 134 -39.68 -11.23 19.21
C LEU A 134 -40.29 -11.50 17.83
N THR A 135 -41.18 -10.61 17.41
CA THR A 135 -41.74 -10.65 16.05
C THR A 135 -41.66 -9.29 15.39
N GLY A 136 -41.58 -9.27 14.07
CA GLY A 136 -41.50 -8.04 13.30
C GLY A 136 -41.34 -8.28 11.81
N ASN A 137 -41.30 -7.17 11.08
CA ASN A 137 -40.97 -7.20 9.66
C ASN A 137 -39.46 -7.31 9.50
N PHE A 138 -38.98 -8.05 8.51
CA PHE A 138 -37.58 -8.13 8.14
C PHE A 138 -37.38 -8.09 6.63
N ARG A 139 -36.17 -7.68 6.21
CA ARG A 139 -35.71 -7.84 4.84
C ARG A 139 -34.70 -8.97 4.78
N LEU A 140 -35.03 -10.06 4.09
CA LEU A 140 -34.05 -11.11 3.78
C LEU A 140 -33.33 -10.75 2.49
N SER A 141 -32.00 -10.81 2.48
CA SER A 141 -31.19 -10.77 1.27
C SER A 141 -30.20 -11.91 1.20
N TRP A 142 -29.86 -12.30 -0.03
CA TRP A 142 -28.83 -13.28 -0.29
C TRP A 142 -27.92 -12.83 -1.42
N SER A 143 -26.66 -13.25 -1.33
CA SER A 143 -25.64 -13.07 -2.34
C SER A 143 -24.75 -14.30 -2.39
N PHE A 144 -24.47 -14.79 -3.59
CA PHE A 144 -23.67 -15.97 -3.85
C PHE A 144 -22.51 -15.62 -4.77
N VAL A 145 -21.31 -16.01 -4.36
CA VAL A 145 -20.09 -15.90 -5.15
C VAL A 145 -19.60 -17.32 -5.45
N ALA A 146 -19.54 -17.67 -6.73
CA ALA A 146 -18.99 -18.96 -7.16
C ALA A 146 -17.50 -19.06 -6.81
N GLY A 147 -17.06 -20.24 -6.37
CA GLY A 147 -15.69 -20.50 -5.97
C GLY A 147 -15.23 -21.90 -6.38
N THR A 148 -13.95 -22.04 -6.69
CA THR A 148 -13.34 -23.29 -7.17
C THR A 148 -12.99 -24.27 -6.06
N GLY A 149 -13.33 -23.98 -4.79
CA GLY A 149 -12.93 -24.76 -3.63
C GLY A 149 -11.44 -24.65 -3.28
N THR A 150 -10.71 -23.71 -3.89
CA THR A 150 -9.30 -23.45 -3.60
C THR A 150 -9.18 -22.08 -2.92
N VAL A 151 -8.77 -22.06 -1.65
CA VAL A 151 -8.50 -20.82 -0.92
C VAL A 151 -7.00 -20.58 -0.86
N ALA A 152 -6.55 -19.33 -0.99
CA ALA A 152 -5.14 -19.01 -0.86
C ALA A 152 -4.67 -19.37 0.56
N GLY A 153 -3.61 -20.18 0.64
CA GLY A 153 -3.07 -20.64 1.91
C GLY A 153 -3.80 -21.84 2.52
N ASP A 154 -4.77 -22.44 1.83
CA ASP A 154 -5.48 -23.64 2.29
C ASP A 154 -4.51 -24.79 2.62
N ASP A 155 -3.65 -25.13 1.67
CA ASP A 155 -2.61 -26.14 1.86
C ASP A 155 -1.32 -25.58 2.45
N PHE A 156 -0.66 -26.35 3.31
CA PHE A 156 0.71 -26.12 3.75
C PHE A 156 1.67 -26.10 2.54
N PRO A 157 2.67 -25.18 2.46
CA PRO A 157 3.19 -24.29 3.50
C PRO A 157 2.45 -22.97 3.68
N GLY A 158 1.37 -22.75 2.94
CA GLY A 158 0.57 -21.55 3.02
C GLY A 158 1.15 -20.32 2.33
N ILE A 159 0.59 -19.16 2.67
CA ILE A 159 0.98 -17.85 2.13
C ILE A 159 2.29 -17.38 2.79
N THR A 160 3.26 -16.93 2.00
CA THR A 160 4.48 -16.31 2.55
C THR A 160 4.20 -14.87 2.99
N ILE A 161 4.49 -14.56 4.26
CA ILE A 161 4.42 -13.21 4.85
C ILE A 161 5.80 -12.79 5.36
N THR A 162 6.08 -11.48 5.38
CA THR A 162 7.42 -10.93 5.67
C THR A 162 7.37 -9.69 6.55
N GLY A 163 8.52 -9.30 7.12
CA GLY A 163 8.68 -8.05 7.87
C GLY A 163 8.53 -8.20 9.37
N VAL A 164 8.97 -7.17 10.10
CA VAL A 164 8.88 -7.10 11.58
C VAL A 164 7.45 -6.83 12.05
N THR A 165 6.65 -6.12 11.25
CA THR A 165 5.23 -5.88 11.47
C THR A 165 4.48 -6.12 10.17
N GLY A 166 3.17 -6.41 10.28
CA GLY A 166 2.30 -6.49 9.11
C GLY A 166 0.92 -7.01 9.47
N SER A 167 0.07 -7.05 8.46
CA SER A 167 -1.26 -7.65 8.55
C SER A 167 -1.68 -8.26 7.22
N GLN A 168 -2.61 -9.21 7.30
CA GLN A 168 -3.13 -9.95 6.17
C GLN A 168 -4.59 -10.31 6.45
N THR A 169 -5.49 -9.91 5.55
CA THR A 169 -6.88 -10.37 5.58
C THR A 169 -6.95 -11.77 4.99
N GLY A 170 -7.77 -12.62 5.59
CA GLY A 170 -8.05 -13.98 5.11
C GLY A 170 -9.50 -14.39 5.42
N GLN A 171 -9.90 -15.52 4.87
CA GLN A 171 -11.21 -16.14 5.09
C GLN A 171 -11.07 -17.67 5.13
N THR A 172 -11.88 -18.36 5.92
CA THR A 172 -11.84 -19.83 6.05
C THR A 172 -13.03 -20.56 5.43
N TYR A 173 -14.00 -19.86 4.83
CA TYR A 173 -15.26 -20.46 4.39
C TYR A 173 -15.10 -21.70 3.50
N LEU A 174 -14.21 -21.62 2.50
CA LEU A 174 -13.94 -22.71 1.55
C LEU A 174 -12.66 -23.49 1.87
N ALA A 175 -12.05 -23.23 3.03
CA ALA A 175 -10.82 -23.89 3.43
C ALA A 175 -11.09 -25.34 3.85
N THR A 176 -10.09 -26.21 3.73
CA THR A 176 -10.19 -27.65 3.98
C THR A 176 -8.93 -28.18 4.66
N GLY A 177 -9.09 -29.27 5.42
CA GLY A 177 -7.98 -29.95 6.05
C GLY A 177 -7.10 -30.71 5.07
N GLN A 178 -5.78 -30.50 5.15
CA GLN A 178 -4.80 -31.30 4.43
C GLN A 178 -4.49 -32.62 5.15
N SER A 179 -4.16 -33.67 4.41
CA SER A 179 -3.67 -34.92 5.03
C SER A 179 -2.37 -34.68 5.83
N GLY A 180 -2.35 -35.14 7.08
CA GLY A 180 -1.23 -34.95 8.00
C GLY A 180 -1.27 -33.63 8.77
N GLU A 181 -2.32 -32.84 8.60
CA GLU A 181 -2.48 -31.58 9.30
C GLU A 181 -2.74 -31.74 10.81
N PRO A 182 -2.08 -30.94 11.67
CA PRO A 182 -2.39 -30.91 13.09
C PRO A 182 -3.81 -30.44 13.38
N THR A 183 -4.46 -31.06 14.36
CA THR A 183 -5.82 -30.68 14.80
C THR A 183 -5.86 -29.30 15.46
N THR A 184 -6.97 -28.60 15.33
CA THR A 184 -7.25 -27.30 15.97
C THR A 184 -8.12 -27.45 17.23
N TYR A 185 -8.46 -26.33 17.89
CA TYR A 185 -9.31 -26.35 19.09
C TYR A 185 -10.78 -26.65 18.75
N GLY A 186 -11.52 -27.24 19.69
CA GLY A 186 -12.94 -27.60 19.52
C GLY A 186 -13.20 -28.88 18.69
N GLY A 187 -12.21 -29.36 17.93
CA GLY A 187 -12.33 -30.55 17.08
C GLY A 187 -13.16 -30.29 15.82
N GLY A 188 -13.57 -31.36 15.13
CA GLY A 188 -14.35 -31.28 13.88
C GLY A 188 -13.49 -31.29 12.62
N SER A 189 -14.09 -30.88 11.50
CA SER A 189 -13.40 -30.64 10.22
C SER A 189 -12.48 -29.42 10.33
N LEU A 190 -11.30 -29.51 9.71
CA LEU A 190 -10.34 -28.42 9.60
C LEU A 190 -10.72 -27.52 8.42
N ASN A 191 -10.71 -26.21 8.63
CA ASN A 191 -10.90 -25.18 7.60
C ASN A 191 -9.75 -24.18 7.70
N THR A 192 -8.54 -24.68 7.55
CA THR A 192 -7.31 -24.02 7.98
C THR A 192 -6.71 -23.16 6.88
N ILE A 193 -6.12 -22.04 7.27
CA ILE A 193 -5.27 -21.23 6.40
C ILE A 193 -3.89 -21.13 7.02
N TRP A 194 -2.90 -21.49 6.21
CA TRP A 194 -1.49 -21.49 6.55
C TRP A 194 -0.79 -20.21 6.11
N TYR A 195 0.14 -19.78 6.95
CA TYR A 195 1.12 -18.75 6.66
C TYR A 195 2.53 -19.23 6.98
N SER A 196 3.48 -18.76 6.18
CA SER A 196 4.92 -18.99 6.31
C SER A 196 5.61 -17.66 6.58
N TRP A 197 6.26 -17.53 7.74
CA TRP A 197 6.97 -16.30 8.11
C TRP A 197 8.41 -16.61 8.53
N THR A 198 9.37 -15.96 7.88
CA THR A 198 10.79 -16.05 8.28
C THR A 198 11.15 -14.84 9.12
N ALA A 199 11.61 -15.08 10.35
CA ALA A 199 11.92 -14.02 11.29
C ALA A 199 13.09 -13.14 10.76
N PRO A 200 12.88 -11.83 10.52
CA PRO A 200 13.96 -10.97 10.04
C PRO A 200 15.01 -10.70 11.13
N ALA A 201 14.64 -10.82 12.40
CA ALA A 201 15.50 -10.60 13.55
C ALA A 201 15.13 -11.54 14.71
N THR A 202 16.04 -11.68 15.67
CA THR A 202 15.79 -12.41 16.91
C THR A 202 14.96 -11.54 17.86
N GLY A 203 13.92 -12.09 18.45
CA GLY A 203 12.99 -11.32 19.28
C GLY A 203 11.82 -12.13 19.81
N THR A 204 10.78 -11.44 20.24
CA THR A 204 9.47 -12.03 20.56
C THR A 204 8.46 -11.52 19.56
N VAL A 205 7.82 -12.43 18.81
CA VAL A 205 6.75 -12.08 17.88
C VAL A 205 5.40 -12.38 18.50
N THR A 206 4.45 -11.47 18.30
CA THR A 206 3.03 -11.72 18.57
C THR A 206 2.30 -11.83 17.25
N PHE A 207 1.55 -12.90 17.06
CA PHE A 207 0.54 -13.04 16.01
C PHE A 207 -0.85 -12.98 16.65
N GLN A 208 -1.79 -12.29 16.01
CA GLN A 208 -3.14 -12.15 16.55
C GLN A 208 -4.19 -11.97 15.44
N THR A 209 -5.41 -12.42 15.71
CA THR A 209 -6.64 -12.12 14.95
C THR A 209 -7.50 -11.06 15.65
N CYS A 210 -6.94 -10.43 16.69
CA CYS A 210 -7.58 -9.38 17.46
C CYS A 210 -7.76 -8.11 16.62
N SER A 211 -8.97 -7.88 16.09
CA SER A 211 -9.33 -6.64 15.39
C SER A 211 -10.65 -6.09 15.91
N ALA A 212 -10.76 -4.77 16.00
CA ALA A 212 -12.02 -4.10 16.34
C ALA A 212 -13.10 -4.28 15.26
N THR A 213 -12.70 -4.67 14.05
CA THR A 213 -13.61 -5.01 12.95
C THR A 213 -13.91 -6.51 12.88
N GLN A 214 -13.31 -7.32 13.78
CA GLN A 214 -13.55 -8.75 13.85
C GLN A 214 -14.87 -8.99 14.59
N THR A 215 -15.91 -9.40 13.86
CA THR A 215 -17.20 -9.75 14.45
C THR A 215 -17.53 -11.20 14.11
N ASN A 216 -17.94 -11.97 15.10
CA ASN A 216 -18.65 -13.26 14.95
C ASN A 216 -17.85 -14.43 14.34
N PHE A 217 -16.51 -14.39 14.33
CA PHE A 217 -15.68 -15.55 14.03
C PHE A 217 -14.79 -15.92 15.22
N ASP A 218 -15.06 -17.09 15.80
CA ASP A 218 -14.30 -17.70 16.89
C ASP A 218 -13.02 -18.35 16.35
N THR A 219 -11.96 -17.56 16.23
CA THR A 219 -10.71 -17.98 15.60
C THR A 219 -9.87 -18.82 16.55
N THR A 220 -9.20 -19.84 16.03
CA THR A 220 -8.08 -20.52 16.68
C THR A 220 -6.78 -20.16 15.96
N LEU A 221 -5.69 -20.01 16.71
CA LEU A 221 -4.39 -19.62 16.19
C LEU A 221 -3.31 -20.53 16.74
N LYS A 222 -2.52 -21.15 15.85
CA LYS A 222 -1.38 -22.01 16.22
C LYS A 222 -0.13 -21.62 15.49
N ALA A 223 1.01 -21.71 16.17
CA ALA A 223 2.33 -21.46 15.63
C ALA A 223 3.20 -22.71 15.75
N TYR A 224 4.00 -22.97 14.72
CA TYR A 224 4.84 -24.16 14.61
C TYR A 224 6.24 -23.85 14.11
N THR A 225 7.15 -24.78 14.39
CA THR A 225 8.40 -24.97 13.65
C THR A 225 8.33 -26.25 12.81
N GLY A 226 9.13 -26.31 11.74
CA GLY A 226 9.19 -27.45 10.83
C GLY A 226 8.85 -27.11 9.37
N SER A 227 9.12 -28.06 8.49
CA SER A 227 9.01 -27.91 7.03
C SER A 227 8.07 -28.90 6.36
N ALA A 228 7.46 -29.82 7.12
CA ALA A 228 6.53 -30.81 6.61
C ALA A 228 5.28 -30.89 7.51
N VAL A 229 4.09 -30.82 6.91
CA VAL A 229 2.80 -30.72 7.61
C VAL A 229 2.59 -31.80 8.67
N GLY A 230 2.95 -33.06 8.36
CA GLY A 230 2.85 -34.20 9.28
C GLY A 230 3.96 -34.31 10.32
N ALA A 231 4.88 -33.35 10.41
CA ALA A 231 6.03 -33.35 11.32
C ALA A 231 6.28 -31.97 11.96
N LEU A 232 5.25 -31.13 12.03
CA LEU A 232 5.33 -29.82 12.68
C LEU A 232 5.38 -29.96 14.20
N ALA A 233 6.22 -29.13 14.85
CA ALA A 233 6.26 -29.00 16.30
C ALA A 233 5.57 -27.71 16.72
N THR A 234 4.48 -27.83 17.49
CA THR A 234 3.74 -26.68 18.04
C THR A 234 4.60 -25.94 19.05
N ILE A 235 4.68 -24.61 18.89
CA ILE A 235 5.44 -23.72 19.80
C ILE A 235 4.54 -22.76 20.58
N ALA A 236 3.37 -22.42 20.03
CA ALA A 236 2.35 -21.64 20.72
C ALA A 236 0.97 -21.92 20.11
N GLN A 237 -0.08 -21.82 20.90
CA GLN A 237 -1.45 -21.96 20.43
C GLN A 237 -2.42 -21.24 21.36
N ASN A 238 -3.52 -20.76 20.82
CA ASN A 238 -4.60 -20.11 21.55
C ASN A 238 -5.91 -20.20 20.75
N ASP A 239 -7.05 -20.20 21.43
CA ASP A 239 -8.40 -20.12 20.87
C ASP A 239 -9.22 -18.94 21.41
N ASP A 240 -8.86 -18.38 22.57
CA ASP A 240 -9.56 -17.23 23.15
C ASP A 240 -8.58 -16.18 23.71
N ALA A 241 -8.54 -15.02 23.08
CA ALA A 241 -7.88 -13.81 23.54
C ALA A 241 -8.59 -12.55 23.05
N CYS A 242 -8.19 -11.39 23.60
CA CYS A 242 -8.63 -10.07 23.18
C CYS A 242 -10.16 -9.88 23.10
N ASN A 243 -10.90 -10.55 24.00
CA ASN A 243 -12.36 -10.47 24.08
C ASN A 243 -12.79 -9.08 24.61
N ALA A 244 -12.70 -8.07 23.74
CA ALA A 244 -13.07 -6.69 24.03
C ALA A 244 -14.57 -6.43 23.74
N THR A 245 -15.28 -7.39 23.10
CA THR A 245 -16.70 -7.28 22.74
C THR A 245 -17.35 -8.65 22.86
N ILE A 246 -18.53 -8.71 23.50
CA ILE A 246 -19.34 -9.94 23.60
C ILE A 246 -19.57 -10.50 22.19
N GLY A 247 -19.17 -11.75 21.94
CA GLY A 247 -19.36 -12.43 20.65
C GLY A 247 -18.11 -12.55 19.75
N ALA A 248 -17.07 -11.72 19.95
CA ALA A 248 -15.82 -11.82 19.18
C ALA A 248 -14.76 -12.61 19.98
N ARG A 249 -14.61 -13.90 19.64
CA ARG A 249 -13.60 -14.80 20.23
C ARG A 249 -12.38 -14.85 19.31
N ALA A 250 -11.52 -13.83 19.43
CA ALA A 250 -10.28 -13.74 18.66
C ALA A 250 -9.16 -14.55 19.33
N SER A 251 -8.02 -14.70 18.66
CA SER A 251 -6.88 -15.47 19.14
C SER A 251 -5.59 -14.67 19.07
N LEU A 252 -4.68 -14.95 20.02
CA LEU A 252 -3.37 -14.32 20.11
C LEU A 252 -2.34 -15.34 20.60
N VAL A 253 -1.20 -15.41 19.92
CA VAL A 253 -0.03 -16.20 20.34
C VAL A 253 1.21 -15.32 20.36
N SER A 254 2.08 -15.51 21.34
CA SER A 254 3.35 -14.79 21.45
C SER A 254 4.47 -15.75 21.81
N PHE A 255 5.58 -15.72 21.06
CA PHE A 255 6.68 -16.66 21.24
C PHE A 255 8.03 -16.07 20.79
N ALA A 256 9.12 -16.62 21.35
CA ALA A 256 10.47 -16.23 20.99
C ALA A 256 10.87 -16.77 19.61
N VAL A 257 11.58 -15.96 18.84
CA VAL A 257 12.02 -16.27 17.48
C VAL A 257 13.49 -15.97 17.28
N THR A 258 14.13 -16.71 16.37
CA THR A 258 15.53 -16.52 15.99
C THR A 258 15.60 -16.02 14.55
N SER A 259 16.42 -15.00 14.29
CA SER A 259 16.63 -14.46 12.94
C SER A 259 16.94 -15.57 11.91
N GLY A 260 16.31 -15.49 10.74
CA GLY A 260 16.47 -16.45 9.65
C GLY A 260 15.69 -17.75 9.80
N SER A 261 15.07 -18.01 10.96
CA SER A 261 14.22 -19.20 11.14
C SER A 261 12.82 -18.98 10.58
N THR A 262 12.26 -20.01 9.94
CA THR A 262 10.89 -20.00 9.41
C THR A 262 9.90 -20.62 10.40
N TYR A 263 8.80 -19.92 10.62
CA TYR A 263 7.68 -20.30 11.47
C TYR A 263 6.42 -20.46 10.63
N ARG A 264 5.54 -21.36 11.06
CA ARG A 264 4.28 -21.68 10.39
C ARG A 264 3.14 -21.21 11.26
N ILE A 265 2.21 -20.45 10.72
CA ILE A 265 1.04 -19.95 11.45
C ILE A 265 -0.20 -20.55 10.81
N GLN A 266 -1.04 -21.16 11.62
CA GLN A 266 -2.30 -21.76 11.21
C GLN A 266 -3.44 -20.96 11.83
N VAL A 267 -4.36 -20.49 11.00
CA VAL A 267 -5.62 -19.86 11.42
C VAL A 267 -6.76 -20.80 11.04
N ASP A 268 -7.67 -21.04 11.97
CA ASP A 268 -8.90 -21.85 11.77
C ASP A 268 -10.02 -21.29 12.65
N GLY A 269 -11.21 -21.89 12.64
CA GLY A 269 -12.27 -21.62 13.60
C GLY A 269 -12.44 -22.72 14.65
N TYR A 270 -12.93 -22.34 15.84
CA TYR A 270 -13.28 -23.29 16.88
C TYR A 270 -14.42 -24.21 16.40
N ALA A 271 -14.28 -25.52 16.61
CA ALA A 271 -15.32 -26.51 16.29
C ALA A 271 -15.87 -26.43 14.86
N SER A 272 -14.99 -26.27 13.87
CA SER A 272 -15.32 -26.13 12.44
C SER A 272 -16.02 -24.82 12.04
N ASN A 273 -16.07 -23.82 12.91
CA ASN A 273 -16.52 -22.49 12.53
C ASN A 273 -15.67 -21.93 11.38
N THR A 274 -16.29 -21.09 10.55
CA THR A 274 -15.59 -20.39 9.45
C THR A 274 -15.93 -18.92 9.44
N GLY A 275 -15.02 -18.08 8.96
CA GLY A 275 -15.22 -16.63 8.94
C GLY A 275 -14.10 -15.90 8.24
N ASP A 276 -14.31 -14.59 8.08
CA ASP A 276 -13.27 -13.64 7.71
C ASP A 276 -12.40 -13.34 8.92
N TYR A 277 -11.12 -13.02 8.72
CA TYR A 277 -10.22 -12.59 9.78
C TYR A 277 -9.15 -11.61 9.30
N LEU A 278 -8.59 -10.83 10.23
CA LEU A 278 -7.37 -10.06 10.02
C LEU A 278 -6.24 -10.65 10.88
N LEU A 279 -5.31 -11.38 10.26
CA LEU A 279 -4.09 -11.79 10.92
C LEU A 279 -3.13 -10.61 10.97
N SER A 280 -2.62 -10.25 12.13
CA SER A 280 -1.58 -9.24 12.29
C SER A 280 -0.41 -9.78 13.10
N TRP A 281 0.78 -9.23 12.85
CA TRP A 281 1.96 -9.59 13.60
C TRP A 281 2.82 -8.39 13.96
N ASN A 282 3.51 -8.52 15.08
CA ASN A 282 4.47 -7.54 15.58
C ASN A 282 5.63 -8.26 16.28
N LEU A 283 6.83 -8.13 15.72
CA LEU A 283 8.09 -8.62 16.28
C LEU A 283 8.76 -7.50 17.08
N VAL A 284 8.90 -7.73 18.38
CA VAL A 284 9.76 -6.92 19.24
C VAL A 284 11.17 -7.52 19.20
N ILE A 285 12.11 -6.80 18.59
CA ILE A 285 13.50 -7.27 18.45
C ILE A 285 14.19 -7.22 19.81
N THR A 286 14.83 -8.32 20.21
CA THR A 286 15.60 -8.36 21.45
C THR A 286 16.95 -7.68 21.25
N GLY A 287 17.30 -6.77 22.18
CA GLY A 287 18.55 -6.03 22.13
C GLY A 287 18.42 -4.71 21.37
N GLY A 288 19.56 -4.12 21.01
CA GLY A 288 19.60 -2.84 20.29
C GLY A 288 19.25 -3.06 18.82
N ALA A 289 18.31 -2.29 18.28
CA ALA A 289 17.98 -2.30 16.86
C ALA A 289 17.42 -0.95 16.44
N ALA A 290 17.76 -0.51 15.23
CA ALA A 290 17.29 0.76 14.69
C ALA A 290 16.95 0.64 13.21
N THR A 291 16.05 1.49 12.74
CA THR A 291 15.84 1.77 11.32
C THR A 291 16.24 3.19 11.00
N VAL A 292 16.83 3.41 9.82
CA VAL A 292 17.13 4.73 9.28
C VAL A 292 16.19 5.00 8.11
N SER A 293 15.58 6.17 8.09
CA SER A 293 14.95 6.73 6.89
C SER A 293 15.69 8.00 6.49
N LYS A 294 15.83 8.21 5.18
CA LYS A 294 16.48 9.38 4.64
C LYS A 294 15.73 9.91 3.43
N THR A 295 15.51 11.21 3.40
CA THR A 295 14.83 11.89 2.30
C THR A 295 15.60 13.12 1.85
N ALA A 296 15.65 13.37 0.55
CA ALA A 296 16.08 14.65 -0.01
C ALA A 296 14.87 15.59 -0.16
N SER A 297 15.11 16.90 -0.07
CA SER A 297 14.08 17.93 -0.29
C SER A 297 13.56 17.97 -1.73
N VAL A 298 14.32 17.42 -2.69
CA VAL A 298 14.00 17.34 -4.11
C VAL A 298 14.45 15.99 -4.70
N SER A 299 13.66 15.45 -5.63
CA SER A 299 14.00 14.22 -6.38
C SER A 299 14.83 14.50 -7.62
N SER A 300 14.85 15.75 -8.10
CA SER A 300 15.68 16.18 -9.22
C SER A 300 16.10 17.65 -9.07
N ILE A 301 17.18 18.02 -9.74
CA ILE A 301 17.68 19.40 -9.80
C ILE A 301 18.24 19.71 -11.20
N SER A 302 17.99 20.92 -11.70
CA SER A 302 18.40 21.36 -13.05
C SER A 302 19.14 22.70 -13.07
N THR A 303 19.31 23.35 -11.92
CA THR A 303 20.03 24.61 -11.76
C THR A 303 20.75 24.59 -10.39
N PRO A 304 21.79 25.41 -10.18
CA PRO A 304 22.40 25.55 -8.86
C PRO A 304 21.36 25.85 -7.78
N GLY A 305 21.55 25.30 -6.58
CA GLY A 305 20.57 25.35 -5.50
C GLY A 305 20.98 24.51 -4.30
N THR A 306 20.07 24.30 -3.35
CA THR A 306 20.36 23.54 -2.13
C THR A 306 19.50 22.28 -2.07
N ILE A 307 20.13 21.13 -1.83
CA ILE A 307 19.46 19.90 -1.42
C ILE A 307 19.57 19.80 0.10
N THR A 308 18.44 19.72 0.80
CA THR A 308 18.40 19.44 2.23
C THR A 308 18.02 17.98 2.43
N TYR A 309 18.80 17.28 3.26
CA TYR A 309 18.55 15.90 3.64
C TYR A 309 18.00 15.83 5.05
N THR A 310 16.91 15.07 5.23
CA THR A 310 16.34 14.75 6.54
C THR A 310 16.59 13.28 6.81
N ILE A 311 17.18 12.97 7.97
CA ILE A 311 17.51 11.63 8.41
C ILE A 311 16.73 11.37 9.70
N THR A 312 15.95 10.31 9.75
CA THR A 312 15.26 9.87 10.97
C THR A 312 15.75 8.49 11.39
N VAL A 313 15.99 8.33 12.69
CA VAL A 313 16.34 7.06 13.31
C VAL A 313 15.26 6.68 14.31
N THR A 314 14.69 5.49 14.14
CA THR A 314 13.71 4.92 15.06
C THR A 314 14.35 3.72 15.76
N ASN A 315 14.30 3.69 17.09
CA ASN A 315 14.65 2.49 17.84
C ASN A 315 13.51 1.48 17.69
N ILE A 316 13.81 0.31 17.15
CA ILE A 316 12.87 -0.81 16.97
C ILE A 316 13.23 -2.02 17.85
N GLY A 317 14.25 -1.86 18.70
CA GLY A 317 14.70 -2.85 19.66
C GLY A 317 14.10 -2.68 21.04
N SER A 318 14.43 -3.61 21.92
CA SER A 318 13.93 -3.65 23.31
C SER A 318 14.82 -2.91 24.32
N VAL A 319 15.93 -2.29 23.88
CA VAL A 319 16.88 -1.56 24.74
C VAL A 319 17.17 -0.18 24.18
N GLN A 320 17.52 0.76 25.05
CA GLN A 320 17.94 2.11 24.65
C GLN A 320 19.25 2.06 23.85
N LEU A 321 19.40 2.99 22.90
CA LEU A 321 20.59 3.09 22.04
C LEU A 321 21.47 4.26 22.51
N PRO A 322 22.60 4.00 23.20
CA PRO A 322 23.48 5.05 23.71
C PRO A 322 24.41 5.58 22.63
N SER A 323 24.91 6.80 22.83
CA SER A 323 25.94 7.41 21.98
C SER A 323 25.63 7.32 20.48
N PRO A 324 24.44 7.77 20.03
CA PRO A 324 24.05 7.68 18.63
C PRO A 324 24.99 8.49 17.75
N SER A 325 25.47 7.89 16.66
CA SER A 325 26.33 8.55 15.67
C SER A 325 25.81 8.33 14.25
N ILE A 326 25.82 9.39 13.45
CA ILE A 326 25.48 9.35 12.02
C ILE A 326 26.74 9.64 11.21
N SER A 327 27.07 8.73 10.30
CA SER A 327 27.95 9.00 9.18
C SER A 327 27.10 9.32 7.95
N ASP A 328 27.46 10.35 7.19
CA ASP A 328 26.71 10.79 6.03
C ASP A 328 27.67 11.03 4.86
N VAL A 329 27.52 10.24 3.80
CA VAL A 329 28.40 10.24 2.63
C VAL A 329 27.61 10.65 1.39
N LEU A 330 28.07 11.70 0.72
CA LEU A 330 27.50 12.18 -0.54
C LEU A 330 28.43 11.85 -1.71
N THR A 331 27.86 11.33 -2.79
CA THR A 331 28.55 11.16 -4.07
C THR A 331 27.68 11.66 -5.23
N LEU A 332 28.32 12.16 -6.28
CA LEU A 332 27.71 12.39 -7.59
C LEU A 332 28.33 11.39 -8.57
N ASP A 333 27.52 10.45 -9.06
CA ASP A 333 27.97 9.36 -9.95
C ASP A 333 29.25 8.65 -9.45
N GLY A 334 29.28 8.34 -8.15
CA GLY A 334 30.43 7.71 -7.48
C GLY A 334 31.56 8.64 -7.05
N SER A 335 31.59 9.89 -7.54
CA SER A 335 32.58 10.89 -7.12
C SER A 335 32.18 11.55 -5.80
N ALA A 336 33.06 11.54 -4.81
CA ALA A 336 32.77 12.09 -3.49
C ALA A 336 32.50 13.60 -3.54
N ARG A 337 31.52 14.04 -2.74
CA ARG A 337 31.19 15.43 -2.48
C ARG A 337 31.18 15.69 -0.98
N SER A 338 31.63 16.87 -0.59
CA SER A 338 31.55 17.33 0.81
C SER A 338 30.19 17.98 1.03
N LEU A 339 29.45 17.49 2.04
CA LEU A 339 28.24 18.16 2.49
C LEU A 339 28.58 19.60 2.92
N THR A 340 27.69 20.53 2.57
CA THR A 340 27.82 21.94 2.97
C THR A 340 27.60 22.11 4.47
N SER A 341 26.71 21.32 5.05
CA SER A 341 26.52 21.28 6.51
C SER A 341 25.93 19.94 6.97
N GLY A 342 26.06 19.67 8.27
CA GLY A 342 25.53 18.46 8.91
C GLY A 342 26.37 17.20 8.65
N PRO A 343 25.88 16.03 9.09
CA PRO A 343 24.60 15.81 9.75
C PRO A 343 24.56 16.42 11.17
N THR A 344 23.56 17.25 11.44
CA THR A 344 23.36 17.93 12.74
C THR A 344 22.08 17.42 13.39
N TYR A 345 22.14 17.10 14.68
CA TYR A 345 20.97 16.69 15.45
C TYR A 345 19.94 17.82 15.54
N VAL A 346 18.66 17.49 15.36
CA VAL A 346 17.53 18.44 15.36
C VAL A 346 16.57 18.19 16.52
N SER A 347 16.11 16.95 16.71
CA SER A 347 15.08 16.61 17.70
C SER A 347 15.00 15.11 18.00
N GLY A 348 14.29 14.74 19.07
CA GLY A 348 13.93 13.34 19.38
C GLY A 348 14.24 12.88 20.81
N ASP A 349 15.21 13.51 21.47
CA ASP A 349 15.61 13.23 22.86
C ASP A 349 14.63 13.92 23.82
N THR A 350 13.51 13.24 24.11
CA THR A 350 12.40 13.82 24.89
C THR A 350 12.73 13.95 26.38
N ASN A 351 13.64 13.11 26.86
CA ASN A 351 14.03 13.04 28.26
C ASN A 351 15.45 13.58 28.53
N ALA A 352 16.13 14.09 27.49
CA ALA A 352 17.46 14.70 27.52
C ALA A 352 18.57 13.79 28.08
N ASN A 353 18.47 12.48 27.85
CA ASN A 353 19.43 11.50 28.38
C ASN A 353 20.55 11.14 27.38
N GLY A 354 20.51 11.64 26.15
CA GLY A 354 21.52 11.34 25.13
C GLY A 354 21.42 9.91 24.56
N GLN A 355 20.28 9.23 24.71
CA GLN A 355 20.06 7.85 24.28
C GLN A 355 18.72 7.72 23.57
N ILE A 356 18.67 7.02 22.43
CA ILE A 356 17.40 6.82 21.73
C ILE A 356 16.57 5.78 22.50
N GLY A 357 15.51 6.26 23.17
CA GLY A 357 14.55 5.41 23.86
C GLY A 357 13.81 4.45 22.92
N THR A 358 13.23 3.37 23.46
CA THR A 358 12.51 2.33 22.67
C THR A 358 11.22 2.83 22.00
N THR A 359 10.83 4.08 22.25
CA THR A 359 9.68 4.76 21.65
C THR A 359 10.07 6.09 20.99
N GLU A 360 11.37 6.42 20.96
CA GLU A 360 11.84 7.69 20.43
C GLU A 360 12.20 7.59 18.95
N VAL A 361 12.03 8.72 18.27
CA VAL A 361 12.48 8.93 16.89
C VAL A 361 13.34 10.17 16.88
N TRP A 362 14.60 10.02 16.53
CA TRP A 362 15.55 11.12 16.47
C TRP A 362 15.74 11.59 15.03
N THR A 363 15.88 12.89 14.85
CA THR A 363 16.00 13.54 13.53
C THR A 363 17.32 14.30 13.44
N TRP A 364 18.00 14.14 12.30
CA TRP A 364 19.17 14.92 11.89
C TRP A 364 18.92 15.56 10.52
N THR A 365 19.61 16.66 10.26
CA THR A 365 19.62 17.32 8.95
C THR A 365 21.02 17.55 8.41
N ALA A 366 21.16 17.43 7.09
CA ALA A 366 22.37 17.80 6.35
C ALA A 366 21.98 18.61 5.11
N SER A 367 22.91 19.35 4.52
CA SER A 367 22.65 20.07 3.27
C SER A 367 23.83 20.02 2.31
N TYR A 368 23.52 20.12 1.02
CA TYR A 368 24.50 20.28 -0.05
C TYR A 368 24.08 21.41 -0.99
N ALA A 369 24.98 22.37 -1.18
CA ALA A 369 24.88 23.43 -2.16
C ALA A 369 25.38 22.91 -3.51
N VAL A 370 24.44 22.60 -4.40
CA VAL A 370 24.70 22.15 -5.77
C VAL A 370 25.27 23.31 -6.58
N THR A 371 26.40 23.06 -7.23
CA THR A 371 27.14 24.04 -8.04
C THR A 371 26.82 23.89 -9.53
N GLN A 372 27.18 24.88 -10.34
CA GLN A 372 27.06 24.75 -11.80
C GLN A 372 27.91 23.58 -12.33
N ALA A 373 29.11 23.38 -11.78
CA ALA A 373 29.95 22.23 -12.13
C ALA A 373 29.29 20.87 -11.84
N ASP A 374 28.39 20.79 -10.85
CA ASP A 374 27.59 19.59 -10.62
C ASP A 374 26.51 19.41 -11.69
N ILE A 375 25.87 20.50 -12.12
CA ILE A 375 24.88 20.46 -13.21
C ILE A 375 25.55 20.06 -14.52
N ASP A 376 26.73 20.61 -14.82
CA ASP A 376 27.54 20.30 -16.01
C ASP A 376 28.04 18.85 -16.00
N ALA A 377 28.36 18.29 -14.82
CA ALA A 377 28.75 16.89 -14.69
C ALA A 377 27.59 15.91 -14.90
N GLY A 378 26.36 16.30 -14.55
CA GLY A 378 25.18 15.43 -14.67
C GLY A 378 25.18 14.26 -13.68
N GLY A 379 24.33 13.26 -13.93
CA GLY A 379 24.27 12.03 -13.14
C GLY A 379 23.28 12.07 -11.97
N VAL A 380 23.58 11.31 -10.91
CA VAL A 380 22.69 11.15 -9.75
C VAL A 380 23.47 11.39 -8.46
N PHE A 381 22.99 12.31 -7.65
CA PHE A 381 23.43 12.44 -6.27
C PHE A 381 22.91 11.25 -5.47
N GLN A 382 23.81 10.58 -4.77
CA GLN A 382 23.55 9.46 -3.89
C GLN A 382 24.06 9.85 -2.50
N ASN A 383 23.13 10.02 -1.55
CA ASN A 383 23.47 10.44 -0.20
C ASN A 383 23.09 9.36 0.81
N VAL A 384 24.09 8.68 1.37
CA VAL A 384 23.93 7.51 2.24
C VAL A 384 24.16 7.92 3.69
N ALA A 385 23.12 7.85 4.53
CA ALA A 385 23.28 7.94 5.97
C ALA A 385 23.46 6.54 6.57
N THR A 386 24.42 6.42 7.48
CA THR A 386 24.72 5.21 8.25
C THR A 386 24.66 5.54 9.73
N PHE A 387 23.81 4.82 10.46
CA PHE A 387 23.64 4.96 11.90
C PHE A 387 24.38 3.86 12.65
N SER A 388 25.03 4.25 13.75
CA SER A 388 25.64 3.33 14.72
C SER A 388 25.42 3.79 16.16
N SER A 389 25.41 2.82 17.07
CA SER A 389 25.29 2.99 18.53
C SER A 389 25.98 1.81 19.24
N THR A 390 26.47 2.01 20.46
CA THR A 390 27.17 0.98 21.26
C THR A 390 26.58 0.81 22.67
N PRO A 391 26.43 -0.42 23.21
CA PRO A 391 26.77 -1.72 22.59
C PRO A 391 25.80 -2.08 21.46
N THR A 392 26.33 -2.69 20.39
CA THR A 392 25.79 -2.65 19.02
C THR A 392 24.42 -3.26 18.85
N GLY A 393 23.49 -2.46 18.31
CA GLY A 393 22.54 -2.97 17.34
C GLY A 393 23.17 -3.09 15.94
N PRO A 394 22.50 -3.76 14.97
CA PRO A 394 22.98 -3.78 13.59
C PRO A 394 23.13 -2.35 13.03
N ILE A 395 24.14 -2.15 12.19
CA ILE A 395 24.30 -0.91 11.43
C ILE A 395 23.07 -0.76 10.53
N ALA A 396 22.37 0.36 10.68
CA ALA A 396 21.23 0.70 9.84
C ALA A 396 21.65 1.81 8.89
N SER A 397 21.23 1.71 7.63
CA SER A 397 21.57 2.71 6.61
C SER A 397 20.41 2.96 5.68
N ASN A 398 20.36 4.16 5.11
CA ASN A 398 19.40 4.52 4.09
C ASN A 398 20.02 5.51 3.09
N ILE A 399 19.48 5.54 1.88
CA ILE A 399 19.98 6.35 0.78
C ILE A 399 18.87 7.26 0.24
N ALA A 400 19.20 8.53 0.05
CA ALA A 400 18.39 9.45 -0.72
C ALA A 400 19.08 9.76 -2.04
N SER A 401 18.30 9.76 -3.13
CA SER A 401 18.79 9.98 -4.49
C SER A 401 18.16 11.24 -5.09
N THR A 402 18.96 12.05 -5.78
CA THR A 402 18.49 13.23 -6.51
C THR A 402 19.12 13.26 -7.90
N SER A 403 18.31 13.22 -8.94
CA SER A 403 18.80 13.23 -10.33
C SER A 403 19.18 14.63 -10.80
N VAL A 404 20.31 14.75 -11.50
CA VAL A 404 20.68 15.99 -12.19
C VAL A 404 20.11 15.97 -13.59
N VAL A 405 19.31 16.98 -13.95
CA VAL A 405 18.65 17.07 -15.26
C VAL A 405 19.41 18.07 -16.13
N GLN A 406 19.89 17.62 -17.28
CA GLN A 406 20.57 18.45 -18.27
C GLN A 406 19.68 18.71 -19.49
N SER A 407 19.68 19.94 -19.96
CA SER A 407 18.94 20.47 -21.10
C SER A 407 19.81 21.49 -21.85
N PRO A 408 20.85 21.06 -22.58
CA PRO A 408 21.68 21.95 -23.40
C PRO A 408 20.86 22.60 -24.51
N SER A 409 21.06 23.89 -24.75
CA SER A 409 20.40 24.62 -25.83
C SER A 409 21.15 25.90 -26.19
N LEU A 410 21.24 26.20 -27.48
CA LEU A 410 21.77 27.46 -28.01
C LEU A 410 20.70 28.14 -28.86
N SER A 411 20.70 29.46 -28.86
CA SER A 411 20.02 30.26 -29.88
C SER A 411 21.03 31.18 -30.57
N ILE A 412 20.74 31.54 -31.83
CA ILE A 412 21.56 32.46 -32.62
C ILE A 412 20.66 33.49 -33.30
N THR A 413 21.04 34.76 -33.20
CA THR A 413 20.42 35.86 -33.94
C THR A 413 21.44 36.48 -34.87
N LYS A 414 21.12 36.53 -36.17
CA LYS A 414 21.95 37.15 -37.21
C LYS A 414 21.32 38.48 -37.64
N THR A 415 22.09 39.55 -37.63
CA THR A 415 21.70 40.87 -38.17
C THR A 415 22.75 41.39 -39.14
N ALA A 416 22.33 42.26 -40.06
CA ALA A 416 23.21 43.02 -40.94
C ALA A 416 23.04 44.52 -40.61
N ASP A 417 24.12 45.29 -40.74
CA ASP A 417 24.09 46.74 -40.58
C ASP A 417 23.37 47.45 -41.74
N ASP A 418 23.38 46.85 -42.93
CA ASP A 418 22.59 47.27 -44.10
C ASP A 418 21.84 46.09 -44.74
N THR A 419 20.61 46.34 -45.16
CA THR A 419 19.69 45.32 -45.72
C THR A 419 19.02 45.75 -47.02
N THR A 420 19.28 46.97 -47.52
CA THR A 420 18.57 47.53 -48.69
C THR A 420 19.51 48.30 -49.58
N ASP A 421 19.30 48.22 -50.90
CA ASP A 421 19.97 49.05 -51.92
C ASP A 421 21.51 49.07 -51.84
N VAL A 422 22.10 47.95 -51.41
CA VAL A 422 23.56 47.83 -51.33
C VAL A 422 24.21 47.88 -52.72
N ILE A 423 25.33 48.58 -52.85
CA ILE A 423 26.02 48.78 -54.13
C ILE A 423 27.33 47.99 -54.21
N ALA A 424 27.79 47.70 -55.42
CA ALA A 424 29.09 47.05 -55.63
C ALA A 424 30.23 47.84 -54.95
N GLY A 425 31.08 47.13 -54.21
CA GLY A 425 32.16 47.67 -53.38
C GLY A 425 31.75 48.06 -51.96
N GLN A 426 30.46 48.06 -51.61
CA GLN A 426 29.99 48.28 -50.25
C GLN A 426 30.36 47.11 -49.32
N VAL A 427 30.76 47.42 -48.09
CA VAL A 427 30.99 46.42 -47.05
C VAL A 427 29.76 46.36 -46.14
N VAL A 428 29.17 45.18 -46.00
CA VAL A 428 28.09 44.86 -45.07
C VAL A 428 28.70 44.11 -43.88
N THR A 429 28.42 44.58 -42.66
CA THR A 429 28.83 43.94 -41.40
C THR A 429 27.69 43.11 -40.85
N TYR A 430 27.96 41.83 -40.62
CA TYR A 430 27.06 40.90 -39.96
C TYR A 430 27.43 40.75 -38.48
N SER A 431 26.40 40.76 -37.62
CA SER A 431 26.51 40.45 -36.20
C SER A 431 25.75 39.17 -35.89
N TYR A 432 26.39 38.27 -35.16
CA TYR A 432 25.83 36.97 -34.76
C TYR A 432 25.85 36.89 -33.24
N VAL A 433 24.69 37.04 -32.62
CA VAL A 433 24.54 36.91 -31.16
C VAL A 433 24.16 35.47 -30.84
N VAL A 434 25.06 34.75 -30.17
CA VAL A 434 24.80 33.40 -29.67
C VAL A 434 24.46 33.48 -28.19
N THR A 435 23.38 32.82 -27.78
CA THR A 435 22.93 32.75 -26.38
C THR A 435 22.86 31.31 -25.92
N ASN A 436 23.44 31.00 -24.76
CA ASN A 436 23.18 29.72 -24.10
C ASN A 436 21.82 29.80 -23.40
N THR A 437 20.83 29.11 -23.98
CA THR A 437 19.47 29.02 -23.46
C THR A 437 19.23 27.71 -22.68
N GLY A 438 20.27 26.88 -22.56
CA GLY A 438 20.25 25.65 -21.79
C GLY A 438 20.64 25.88 -20.33
N ASN A 439 20.95 24.78 -19.65
CA ASN A 439 21.34 24.77 -18.23
C ASN A 439 22.73 24.17 -17.95
N ILE A 440 23.48 23.83 -19.01
CA ILE A 440 24.87 23.41 -18.89
C ILE A 440 25.78 24.38 -19.63
N THR A 441 27.03 24.46 -19.21
CA THR A 441 28.09 25.14 -19.96
C THR A 441 28.28 24.45 -21.32
N ILE A 442 28.37 25.24 -22.40
CA ILE A 442 28.57 24.73 -23.77
C ILE A 442 29.93 25.18 -24.27
N ASP A 443 30.70 24.21 -24.77
CA ASP A 443 32.08 24.42 -25.22
C ASP A 443 32.19 24.57 -26.75
N ASN A 444 33.26 25.23 -27.20
CA ASN A 444 33.68 25.33 -28.61
C ASN A 444 32.59 25.90 -29.53
N ILE A 445 32.03 27.05 -29.18
CA ILE A 445 31.03 27.73 -29.99
C ILE A 445 31.72 28.32 -31.23
N ALA A 446 31.34 27.85 -32.40
CA ALA A 446 31.81 28.37 -33.68
C ALA A 446 30.62 28.60 -34.61
N ILE A 447 30.73 29.59 -35.49
CA ILE A 447 29.67 29.95 -36.44
C ILE A 447 30.20 29.78 -37.86
N SER A 448 29.50 28.99 -38.65
CA SER A 448 29.67 28.96 -40.10
C SER A 448 28.49 29.65 -40.77
N ASP A 449 28.76 30.58 -41.67
CA ASP A 449 27.74 31.27 -42.42
C ASP A 449 27.86 30.96 -43.92
N SER A 450 26.82 30.38 -44.51
CA SER A 450 26.73 30.23 -45.96
C SER A 450 26.04 31.46 -46.54
N HIS A 451 26.77 32.21 -47.37
CA HIS A 451 26.26 33.40 -48.02
C HIS A 451 25.89 33.12 -49.48
N GLY A 452 24.79 33.68 -49.96
CA GLY A 452 24.28 33.46 -51.33
C GLY A 452 24.89 34.36 -52.40
N GLY A 453 25.67 35.37 -51.99
CA GLY A 453 26.46 36.20 -52.89
C GLY A 453 27.61 35.43 -53.55
N SER A 454 28.10 35.99 -54.64
CA SER A 454 29.17 35.45 -55.49
C SER A 454 30.58 35.62 -54.90
N GLY A 455 30.72 36.43 -53.85
CA GLY A 455 31.97 36.64 -53.11
C GLY A 455 32.23 35.59 -52.02
N PRO A 456 33.39 35.68 -51.34
CA PRO A 456 33.66 34.84 -50.17
C PRO A 456 32.64 35.14 -49.07
N ALA A 457 32.11 34.09 -48.44
CA ALA A 457 31.15 34.24 -47.34
C ALA A 457 31.78 35.00 -46.15
N PRO A 458 30.96 35.72 -45.35
CA PRO A 458 31.43 36.30 -44.10
C PRO A 458 32.10 35.23 -43.23
N VAL A 459 33.26 35.55 -42.69
CA VAL A 459 33.94 34.73 -41.69
C VAL A 459 33.71 35.39 -40.33
N PRO A 460 32.84 34.84 -39.47
CA PRO A 460 32.67 35.36 -38.12
C PRO A 460 33.97 35.15 -37.33
N SER A 461 34.64 36.23 -36.93
CA SER A 461 35.93 36.14 -36.24
C SER A 461 36.20 37.28 -35.25
N GLY A 462 35.29 38.23 -35.07
CA GLY A 462 35.40 39.22 -34.00
C GLY A 462 34.48 38.83 -32.85
N GLU A 463 35.00 38.18 -31.81
CA GLU A 463 34.20 37.71 -30.67
C GLU A 463 34.22 38.70 -29.51
N THR A 464 33.09 38.83 -28.83
CA THR A 464 32.97 39.63 -27.61
C THR A 464 31.88 39.06 -26.73
N LEU A 465 32.15 38.83 -25.45
CA LEU A 465 31.11 38.54 -24.46
C LEU A 465 30.21 39.77 -24.32
N THR A 466 28.93 39.64 -24.65
CA THR A 466 27.95 40.74 -24.68
C THR A 466 26.94 40.67 -23.54
N LEU A 467 26.75 39.49 -22.94
CA LEU A 467 26.04 39.32 -21.68
C LEU A 467 26.74 38.27 -20.83
N ASP A 468 27.04 38.64 -19.58
CA ASP A 468 27.60 37.80 -18.53
C ASP A 468 26.53 37.73 -17.43
N ALA A 469 25.68 36.71 -17.49
CA ALA A 469 24.66 36.44 -16.50
C ALA A 469 25.31 35.99 -15.18
N ALA A 470 24.54 35.91 -14.11
CA ALA A 470 25.09 35.42 -12.85
C ALA A 470 25.27 33.89 -12.91
N PRO A 471 26.41 33.34 -12.44
CA PRO A 471 27.55 34.05 -11.84
C PRO A 471 28.52 34.66 -12.86
N ALA A 472 28.91 35.92 -12.66
CA ALA A 472 29.81 36.61 -13.59
C ALA A 472 31.16 35.89 -13.77
N SER A 473 31.72 36.00 -14.97
CA SER A 473 33.02 35.45 -15.37
C SER A 473 33.10 33.92 -15.37
N ASP A 474 31.99 33.25 -15.67
CA ASP A 474 31.92 31.80 -15.88
C ASP A 474 31.95 31.40 -17.37
N SER A 475 31.81 32.36 -18.29
CA SER A 475 32.19 32.22 -19.71
C SER A 475 33.63 32.67 -19.99
N SER A 476 34.30 31.98 -20.92
CA SER A 476 35.69 32.29 -21.27
C SER A 476 36.02 32.03 -22.74
N ASP A 477 37.00 32.79 -23.23
CA ASP A 477 37.63 32.58 -24.53
C ASP A 477 39.14 32.46 -24.35
N ALA A 478 39.70 31.36 -24.85
CA ALA A 478 41.11 31.03 -24.73
C ALA A 478 41.96 31.81 -25.76
N THR A 479 41.37 32.20 -26.89
CA THR A 479 42.09 32.81 -28.01
C THR A 479 41.21 33.82 -28.73
N SER A 480 41.37 35.09 -28.38
CA SER A 480 40.59 36.18 -28.96
C SER A 480 40.74 36.28 -30.47
N ASN A 481 39.64 36.53 -31.15
CA ASN A 481 39.50 36.83 -32.58
C ASN A 481 39.90 35.67 -33.52
N ASN A 482 39.58 34.44 -33.16
CA ASN A 482 39.92 33.22 -33.92
C ASN A 482 38.71 32.52 -34.58
N GLY A 483 37.50 33.02 -34.39
CA GLY A 483 36.23 32.43 -34.84
C GLY A 483 35.63 31.37 -33.91
N VAL A 484 36.18 31.14 -32.72
CA VAL A 484 35.76 30.09 -31.78
C VAL A 484 35.75 30.61 -30.35
N TRP A 485 34.60 30.59 -29.71
CA TRP A 485 34.47 30.89 -28.28
C TRP A 485 34.59 29.61 -27.44
N THR A 486 35.43 29.62 -26.40
CA THR A 486 35.81 28.38 -25.67
C THR A 486 34.69 27.83 -24.79
N THR A 487 34.13 28.61 -23.86
CA THR A 487 33.08 28.17 -22.94
C THR A 487 32.00 29.22 -22.78
N LEU A 488 30.74 28.85 -22.98
CA LEU A 488 29.58 29.72 -22.80
C LEU A 488 28.65 29.16 -21.72
N ALA A 489 28.60 29.82 -20.56
CA ALA A 489 27.79 29.42 -19.42
C ALA A 489 26.28 29.67 -19.65
N PRO A 490 25.39 29.01 -18.89
CA PRO A 490 23.94 29.20 -19.00
C PRO A 490 23.50 30.66 -18.83
N GLY A 491 22.74 31.18 -19.79
CA GLY A 491 22.24 32.57 -19.77
C GLY A 491 23.17 33.60 -20.42
N ASP A 492 24.41 33.24 -20.72
CA ASP A 492 25.39 34.15 -21.30
C ASP A 492 25.24 34.33 -22.81
N GLN A 493 25.78 35.44 -23.31
CA GLN A 493 25.80 35.79 -24.72
C GLN A 493 27.18 36.19 -25.21
N VAL A 494 27.56 35.62 -26.35
CA VAL A 494 28.73 36.03 -27.12
C VAL A 494 28.27 36.54 -28.48
N THR A 495 28.86 37.64 -28.93
CA THR A 495 28.65 38.19 -30.26
C THR A 495 29.87 37.94 -31.13
N PHE A 496 29.64 37.40 -32.32
CA PHE A 496 30.63 37.32 -33.40
C PHE A 496 30.33 38.38 -34.46
N THR A 497 31.37 38.91 -35.11
CA THR A 497 31.24 39.81 -36.26
C THR A 497 31.95 39.24 -37.50
N GLY A 498 31.38 39.46 -38.68
CA GLY A 498 31.95 39.09 -39.98
C GLY A 498 31.53 40.09 -41.05
N THR A 499 32.29 40.23 -42.14
CA THR A 499 32.00 41.21 -43.20
C THR A 499 31.85 40.56 -44.57
N TYR A 500 31.03 41.18 -45.43
CA TYR A 500 30.89 40.83 -46.84
C TYR A 500 31.10 42.08 -47.70
N THR A 501 31.93 41.98 -48.74
CA THR A 501 32.04 43.05 -49.75
C THR A 501 31.16 42.68 -50.94
N VAL A 502 30.16 43.51 -51.22
CA VAL A 502 29.24 43.33 -52.35
C VAL A 502 30.03 43.41 -53.65
N LEU A 503 29.97 42.36 -54.45
CA LEU A 503 30.64 42.31 -55.75
C LEU A 503 29.73 42.86 -56.84
N GLN A 504 30.34 43.34 -57.94
CA GLN A 504 29.57 43.74 -59.12
C GLN A 504 28.70 42.59 -59.63
N THR A 505 29.20 41.36 -59.57
CA THR A 505 28.46 40.14 -59.93
C THR A 505 27.25 39.89 -59.04
N ASP A 506 27.20 40.41 -57.80
CA ASP A 506 26.00 40.31 -56.96
C ASP A 506 24.89 41.25 -57.43
N VAL A 507 25.27 42.44 -57.91
CA VAL A 507 24.36 43.45 -58.46
C VAL A 507 23.86 43.02 -59.84
N ASP A 508 24.73 42.41 -60.66
CA ASP A 508 24.41 41.96 -62.02
C ASP A 508 23.46 40.75 -62.07
N LEU A 509 23.16 40.11 -60.93
CA LEU A 509 22.24 38.99 -60.79
C LEU A 509 20.79 39.39 -60.48
N LEU A 510 20.54 40.69 -60.23
CA LEU A 510 19.22 41.30 -60.05
C LEU A 510 18.65 41.80 -61.38
#